data_AF-A0A7J9JSR9-F1
#
_entry.id   AF-A0A7J9JSR9-F1
#
_cell.length_a   1.000
_cell.length_b   1.000
_cell.length_c   1.000
_cell.angle_alpha   90.00
_cell.angle_beta   90.00
_cell.angle_gamma   90.00
#
_symmetry.space_group_name_H-M   'P 1'
#
loop_
_entity.id
_entity.type
_entity.pdbx_description
1 polymer ?
#
loop_
_entity_poly.entity_id
_entity_poly.type
_entity_poly.pdbx_seq_one_letter_code
_entity_poly.pdbx_strand_id
1 'polypeptide(L)'
;AKNLTTAIGCDTYAHVKDYLGDTYSTGCLTFCDNITNVVKGSCSGIGCCQTAIPKGVRSYHVTFDSSNNHSNVLSFNPCSYGFVVEDGAYNFSISDLYDENFSDKEFPMILDWTIGNQTCAEAKMDQENYACKENSDCIDPENGPAYLCKCLDGFQGNPYLSQGCQGCSPKVVMPDHQSFSVAVVALGIGVGVLFSLLCLSWVYMGLRQSKLTAEKSENHQQNVGMLMREQLPKRAEMLTT
;
A
#
# COMPACT_ATOMS: atom_id res chain seq x y z
N ALA A 1 -6.57 -12.12 -17.47
CA ALA A 1 -7.27 -13.01 -16.53
C ALA A 1 -6.24 -13.93 -15.90
N LYS A 2 -6.48 -14.50 -14.71
CA LYS A 2 -5.49 -15.39 -14.08
C LYS A 2 -5.55 -16.82 -14.62
N ASN A 3 -6.75 -17.27 -15.01
CA ASN A 3 -6.99 -18.58 -15.61
C ASN A 3 -7.54 -18.44 -17.03
N LEU A 4 -7.17 -19.39 -17.87
CA LEU A 4 -7.59 -19.54 -19.25
C LEU A 4 -8.26 -20.90 -19.44
N THR A 5 -9.38 -20.91 -20.15
CA THR A 5 -9.96 -22.13 -20.71
C THR A 5 -9.21 -22.47 -21.99
N THR A 6 -8.62 -23.67 -22.04
CA THR A 6 -7.82 -24.16 -23.16
C THR A 6 -8.52 -25.34 -23.83
N ALA A 7 -8.56 -25.32 -25.17
CA ALA A 7 -8.96 -26.45 -25.99
C ALA A 7 -7.78 -26.87 -26.88
N ILE A 8 -7.47 -28.16 -26.89
CA ILE A 8 -6.47 -28.79 -27.76
C ILE A 8 -7.18 -29.79 -28.66
N GLY A 9 -6.87 -29.73 -29.94
CA GLY A 9 -7.44 -30.61 -30.95
C GLY A 9 -7.87 -29.85 -32.19
N CYS A 10 -8.35 -30.62 -33.16
CA CYS A 10 -9.07 -30.12 -34.33
C CYS A 10 -10.53 -30.55 -34.22
N ASP A 11 -11.47 -29.74 -34.74
CA ASP A 11 -12.90 -30.02 -34.62
C ASP A 11 -13.37 -30.12 -33.16
N THR A 12 -12.85 -29.24 -32.31
CA THR A 12 -13.09 -29.28 -30.86
C THR A 12 -13.48 -27.91 -30.34
N TYR A 13 -14.45 -27.87 -29.43
CA TYR A 13 -14.73 -26.70 -28.64
C TYR A 13 -14.85 -27.05 -27.17
N ALA A 14 -14.13 -26.30 -26.33
CA ALA A 14 -14.23 -26.39 -24.88
C ALA A 14 -14.94 -25.13 -24.38
N HIS A 15 -15.95 -25.31 -23.53
CA HIS A 15 -16.64 -24.21 -22.88
C HIS A 15 -16.71 -24.43 -21.38
N VAL A 16 -16.54 -23.33 -20.65
CA VAL A 16 -16.70 -23.25 -19.21
C VAL A 16 -17.97 -22.48 -18.95
N LYS A 17 -18.89 -23.12 -18.24
CA LYS A 17 -20.15 -22.54 -17.81
C LYS A 17 -20.27 -22.58 -16.30
N ASP A 18 -21.07 -21.68 -15.75
CA ASP A 18 -21.41 -21.70 -14.33
C ASP A 18 -22.14 -23.02 -13.99
N TYR A 19 -21.72 -23.71 -12.94
CA TYR A 19 -22.36 -24.95 -12.49
C TYR A 19 -23.74 -24.69 -11.87
N LEU A 20 -23.96 -23.49 -11.32
CA LEU A 20 -25.20 -23.12 -10.61
C LEU A 20 -26.31 -22.55 -11.52
N GLY A 21 -26.08 -22.44 -12.84
CA GLY A 21 -27.06 -21.97 -13.83
C GLY A 21 -26.53 -20.81 -14.70
N ASP A 22 -27.08 -20.68 -15.92
CA ASP A 22 -26.59 -19.99 -17.14
C ASP A 22 -26.15 -18.51 -17.08
N THR A 23 -25.77 -17.95 -15.93
CA THR A 23 -25.35 -16.55 -15.80
C THR A 23 -24.07 -16.22 -16.57
N TYR A 24 -23.25 -17.24 -16.86
CA TYR A 24 -22.01 -17.09 -17.57
C TYR A 24 -21.62 -18.36 -18.33
N SER A 25 -21.21 -18.18 -19.58
CA SER A 25 -20.57 -19.19 -20.41
C SER A 25 -19.47 -18.51 -21.24
N THR A 26 -18.24 -19.02 -21.17
CA THR A 26 -17.19 -18.71 -22.14
C THR A 26 -16.74 -19.99 -22.79
N GLY A 27 -16.19 -19.88 -23.98
CA GLY A 27 -15.63 -21.03 -24.64
C GLY A 27 -14.62 -20.65 -25.69
N CYS A 28 -14.00 -21.69 -26.20
CA CYS A 28 -12.89 -21.63 -27.09
C CYS A 28 -13.05 -22.77 -28.10
N LEU A 29 -12.88 -22.42 -29.37
CA LEU A 29 -13.17 -23.25 -30.53
C LEU A 29 -11.89 -23.39 -31.34
N THR A 30 -11.55 -24.62 -31.73
CA THR A 30 -10.36 -24.92 -32.52
C THR A 30 -10.71 -25.82 -33.70
N PHE A 31 -10.28 -25.42 -34.89
CA PHE A 31 -10.52 -26.12 -36.15
C PHE A 31 -9.25 -26.23 -36.98
N CYS A 32 -9.07 -27.41 -37.56
CA CYS A 32 -8.02 -27.69 -38.53
C CYS A 32 -8.39 -28.92 -39.34
N ASP A 33 -8.17 -28.88 -40.64
CA ASP A 33 -8.38 -30.03 -41.53
C ASP A 33 -7.07 -30.80 -41.79
N ASN A 34 -5.92 -30.21 -41.47
CA ASN A 34 -4.61 -30.80 -41.71
C ASN A 34 -3.60 -30.37 -40.64
N ILE A 35 -2.80 -31.32 -40.16
CA ILE A 35 -1.73 -31.10 -39.19
C ILE A 35 -0.69 -30.06 -39.67
N THR A 36 -0.48 -29.90 -40.98
CA THR A 36 0.47 -28.92 -41.53
C THR A 36 0.09 -27.48 -41.25
N ASN A 37 -1.19 -27.21 -40.98
CA ASN A 37 -1.67 -25.86 -40.66
C ASN A 37 -1.48 -25.52 -39.18
N VAL A 38 -1.17 -26.52 -38.35
CA VAL A 38 -0.99 -26.36 -36.90
C VAL A 38 0.39 -25.77 -36.63
N VAL A 39 0.41 -24.66 -35.90
CA VAL A 39 1.64 -23.94 -35.57
C VAL A 39 2.01 -24.21 -34.11
N LYS A 40 3.21 -24.74 -33.88
CA LYS A 40 3.75 -24.96 -32.54
C LYS A 40 3.73 -23.65 -31.73
N GLY A 41 3.27 -23.72 -30.48
CA GLY A 41 3.20 -22.58 -29.56
C GLY A 41 2.09 -21.57 -29.88
N SER A 42 1.31 -21.76 -30.95
CA SER A 42 0.15 -20.93 -31.25
C SER A 42 -1.11 -21.52 -30.61
N CYS A 43 -1.91 -20.69 -29.94
CA CYS A 43 -3.18 -21.07 -29.32
C CYS A 43 -4.29 -20.08 -29.67
N SER A 44 -4.51 -19.87 -30.97
CA SER A 44 -5.45 -18.87 -31.51
C SER A 44 -6.54 -19.44 -32.42
N GLY A 45 -6.85 -20.74 -32.31
CA GLY A 45 -7.98 -21.37 -33.01
C GLY A 45 -7.62 -22.49 -34.00
N ILE A 46 -6.34 -22.82 -34.15
CA ILE A 46 -5.87 -23.89 -35.05
C ILE A 46 -5.03 -24.87 -34.24
N GLY A 47 -5.58 -26.04 -33.92
CA GLY A 47 -4.96 -27.08 -33.10
C GLY A 47 -4.95 -26.77 -31.60
N CYS A 48 -4.87 -25.49 -31.23
CA CYS A 48 -5.06 -25.00 -29.87
C CYS A 48 -5.82 -23.68 -29.88
N CYS A 49 -6.63 -23.47 -28.85
CA CYS A 49 -7.21 -22.17 -28.56
C CYS A 49 -7.24 -21.94 -27.05
N GLN A 50 -7.16 -20.67 -26.65
CA GLN A 50 -7.32 -20.23 -25.27
C GLN A 50 -8.28 -19.05 -25.17
N THR A 51 -9.11 -19.03 -24.14
CA THR A 51 -9.98 -17.89 -23.82
C THR A 51 -9.91 -17.56 -22.34
N ALA A 52 -10.02 -16.27 -22.01
CA ALA A 52 -9.99 -15.81 -20.63
C ALA A 52 -11.29 -16.16 -19.88
N ILE A 53 -11.15 -16.60 -18.63
CA ILE A 53 -12.26 -16.70 -17.69
C ILE A 53 -12.46 -15.31 -17.06
N PRO A 54 -13.65 -14.67 -17.18
CA PRO A 54 -13.96 -13.42 -16.51
C PRO A 54 -13.85 -13.53 -14.99
N LYS A 55 -13.68 -12.36 -14.37
CA LYS A 55 -13.69 -12.24 -12.91
C LYS A 55 -15.10 -12.47 -12.37
N GLY A 56 -15.20 -12.96 -11.13
CA GLY A 56 -16.47 -13.14 -10.43
C GLY A 56 -17.16 -14.48 -10.65
N VAL A 57 -16.56 -15.38 -11.43
CA VAL A 57 -17.03 -16.77 -11.56
C VAL A 57 -16.82 -17.50 -10.24
N ARG A 58 -17.92 -17.93 -9.59
CA ARG A 58 -17.89 -18.61 -8.27
C ARG A 58 -17.95 -20.13 -8.38
N SER A 59 -18.44 -20.64 -9.50
CA SER A 59 -18.51 -22.06 -9.79
C SER A 59 -18.29 -22.27 -11.28
N TYR A 60 -17.73 -23.41 -11.66
CA TYR A 60 -17.42 -23.68 -13.05
C TYR A 60 -17.62 -25.16 -13.37
N HIS A 61 -18.06 -25.42 -14.59
CA HIS A 61 -18.16 -26.74 -15.17
C HIS A 61 -17.54 -26.68 -16.57
N VAL A 62 -16.49 -27.48 -16.79
CA VAL A 62 -15.82 -27.59 -18.07
C VAL A 62 -16.53 -28.66 -18.89
N THR A 63 -16.94 -28.31 -20.10
CA THR A 63 -17.48 -29.23 -21.10
C THR A 63 -16.73 -29.06 -22.39
N PHE A 64 -16.58 -30.14 -23.13
CA PHE A 64 -15.98 -30.12 -24.45
C PHE A 64 -16.81 -31.01 -25.37
N ASP A 65 -16.82 -30.66 -26.65
CA ASP A 65 -17.57 -31.35 -27.67
C ASP A 65 -16.95 -31.06 -29.05
N SER A 66 -17.48 -31.70 -30.09
CA SER A 66 -16.99 -31.63 -31.47
C SER A 66 -18.09 -31.20 -32.43
N SER A 67 -17.74 -30.54 -33.54
CA SER A 67 -18.75 -30.16 -34.52
C SER A 67 -19.03 -31.25 -35.54
N ASN A 68 -18.05 -32.11 -35.84
CA ASN A 68 -18.14 -33.15 -36.87
C ASN A 68 -17.76 -34.54 -36.35
N ASN A 69 -17.91 -34.78 -35.03
CA ASN A 69 -17.53 -36.04 -34.37
C ASN A 69 -16.07 -36.45 -34.65
N HIS A 70 -15.19 -35.47 -34.86
CA HIS A 70 -13.78 -35.66 -35.22
C HIS A 70 -13.53 -36.44 -36.52
N SER A 71 -14.58 -36.71 -37.31
CA SER A 71 -14.56 -37.70 -38.39
C SER A 71 -13.45 -37.50 -39.43
N ASN A 72 -13.06 -36.25 -39.66
CA ASN A 72 -12.06 -35.86 -40.67
C ASN A 72 -10.63 -35.71 -40.13
N VAL A 73 -10.42 -35.78 -38.81
CA VAL A 73 -9.15 -35.42 -38.15
C VAL A 73 -8.53 -36.56 -37.33
N LEU A 74 -9.26 -37.66 -37.11
CA LEU A 74 -8.81 -38.83 -36.33
C LEU A 74 -7.45 -39.40 -36.74
N SER A 75 -7.04 -39.24 -38.01
CA SER A 75 -5.77 -39.78 -38.52
C SER A 75 -4.52 -39.12 -37.91
N PHE A 76 -4.63 -37.88 -37.44
CA PHE A 76 -3.53 -37.12 -36.84
C PHE A 76 -3.91 -36.45 -35.50
N ASN A 77 -5.19 -36.45 -35.16
CA ASN A 77 -5.73 -35.97 -33.89
C ASN A 77 -6.74 -37.01 -33.34
N PRO A 78 -6.27 -38.13 -32.76
CA PRO A 78 -7.14 -39.19 -32.24
C PRO A 78 -7.92 -38.78 -30.99
N CYS A 79 -7.37 -37.85 -30.20
CA CYS A 79 -7.99 -37.35 -28.99
C CYS A 79 -7.93 -35.82 -28.92
N SER A 80 -8.89 -35.23 -28.24
CA SER A 80 -8.95 -33.79 -27.97
C SER A 80 -9.15 -33.55 -26.50
N TYR A 81 -8.66 -32.41 -26.01
CA TYR A 81 -8.60 -32.10 -24.58
C TYR A 81 -9.13 -30.70 -24.31
N GLY A 82 -9.90 -30.56 -23.23
CA GLY A 82 -10.40 -29.28 -22.75
C GLY A 82 -10.13 -29.15 -21.25
N PHE A 83 -9.47 -28.07 -20.84
CA PHE A 83 -9.08 -27.85 -19.43
C PHE A 83 -8.92 -26.37 -19.10
N VAL A 84 -8.81 -26.07 -17.81
CA VAL A 84 -8.50 -24.73 -17.30
C VAL A 84 -7.07 -24.71 -16.78
N VAL A 85 -6.32 -23.67 -17.12
CA VAL A 85 -4.92 -23.50 -16.73
C VAL A 85 -4.61 -22.05 -16.40
N GLU A 86 -3.69 -21.83 -15.49
CA GLU A 86 -3.10 -20.53 -15.21
C GLU A 86 -2.48 -19.91 -16.47
N ASP A 87 -2.67 -18.61 -16.65
CA ASP A 87 -2.09 -17.85 -17.76
C ASP A 87 -0.56 -17.99 -17.79
N GLY A 88 -0.02 -18.48 -18.90
CA GLY A 88 1.42 -18.73 -19.10
C GLY A 88 1.94 -20.08 -18.56
N ALA A 89 1.12 -20.89 -17.88
CA ALA A 89 1.56 -22.18 -17.34
C ALA A 89 1.52 -23.35 -18.35
N TYR A 90 0.89 -23.15 -19.51
CA TYR A 90 0.82 -24.15 -20.59
C TYR A 90 1.34 -23.59 -21.91
N ASN A 91 2.14 -24.39 -22.61
CA ASN A 91 2.65 -24.09 -23.94
C ASN A 91 2.30 -25.23 -24.91
N PHE A 92 1.59 -24.90 -25.97
CA PHE A 92 1.13 -25.89 -26.94
C PHE A 92 2.24 -26.49 -27.80
N SER A 93 2.23 -27.82 -27.91
CA SER A 93 3.05 -28.58 -28.86
C SER A 93 2.15 -29.32 -29.85
N ILE A 94 2.60 -29.44 -31.11
CA ILE A 94 1.90 -30.23 -32.13
C ILE A 94 1.74 -31.69 -31.67
N SER A 95 2.70 -32.20 -30.88
CA SER A 95 2.64 -33.54 -30.31
C SER A 95 1.46 -33.77 -29.37
N ASP A 96 0.92 -32.71 -28.76
CA ASP A 96 -0.22 -32.82 -27.85
C ASP A 96 -1.50 -33.30 -28.58
N LEU A 97 -1.55 -33.15 -29.91
CA LEU A 97 -2.69 -33.62 -30.72
C LEU A 97 -2.80 -35.15 -30.78
N TYR A 98 -1.69 -35.86 -30.57
CA TYR A 98 -1.61 -37.33 -30.66
C TYR A 98 -0.94 -37.95 -29.43
N ASP A 99 -0.90 -37.21 -28.32
CA ASP A 99 -0.39 -37.68 -27.04
C ASP A 99 -1.51 -38.39 -26.26
N GLU A 100 -1.53 -39.72 -26.31
CA GLU A 100 -2.53 -40.54 -25.61
C GLU A 100 -2.51 -40.36 -24.08
N ASN A 101 -1.37 -39.92 -23.51
CA ASN A 101 -1.22 -39.73 -22.06
C ASN A 101 -1.41 -38.27 -21.65
N PHE A 102 -1.92 -37.40 -22.53
CA PHE A 102 -2.12 -35.99 -22.19
C PHE A 102 -3.08 -35.81 -21.00
N SER A 103 -4.05 -36.72 -20.83
CA SER A 103 -5.00 -36.70 -19.70
C SER A 103 -4.34 -36.83 -18.32
N ASP A 104 -3.13 -37.40 -18.27
CA ASP A 104 -2.40 -37.61 -17.01
C ASP A 104 -1.60 -36.35 -16.60
N LYS A 105 -1.57 -35.32 -17.46
CA LYS A 105 -0.89 -34.06 -17.17
C LYS A 105 -1.75 -33.20 -16.26
N GLU A 106 -1.13 -32.69 -15.20
CA GLU A 106 -1.73 -31.73 -14.29
C GLU A 106 -1.27 -30.31 -14.62
N PHE A 107 -2.21 -29.38 -14.64
CA PHE A 107 -1.95 -27.96 -14.88
C PHE A 107 -2.39 -27.13 -13.68
N PRO A 108 -1.60 -26.11 -13.27
CA PRO A 108 -1.99 -25.26 -12.16
C PRO A 108 -3.19 -24.40 -12.56
N MET A 109 -4.04 -24.12 -11.57
CA MET A 109 -5.17 -23.19 -11.69
C MET A 109 -5.17 -22.30 -10.45
N ILE A 110 -5.40 -21.00 -10.64
CA ILE A 110 -5.48 -20.05 -9.52
C ILE A 110 -6.92 -19.95 -9.04
N LEU A 111 -7.15 -20.23 -7.76
CA LEU A 111 -8.43 -20.00 -7.11
C LEU A 111 -8.31 -18.82 -6.14
N ASP A 112 -9.01 -17.72 -6.46
CA ASP A 112 -9.23 -16.62 -5.52
C ASP A 112 -10.58 -16.86 -4.83
N TRP A 113 -10.61 -16.82 -3.49
CA TRP A 113 -11.85 -16.98 -2.72
C TRP A 113 -12.13 -15.77 -1.84
N THR A 114 -13.40 -15.60 -1.51
CA THR A 114 -13.88 -14.58 -0.57
C THR A 114 -14.99 -15.17 0.30
N ILE A 115 -15.23 -14.55 1.45
CA ILE A 115 -16.23 -15.03 2.42
C ILE A 115 -17.48 -14.16 2.35
N GLY A 116 -18.62 -14.84 2.26
CA GLY A 116 -19.95 -14.23 2.36
C GLY A 116 -20.28 -13.28 1.22
N ASN A 117 -21.33 -12.49 1.44
CA ASN A 117 -21.77 -11.41 0.55
C ASN A 117 -21.91 -10.09 1.34
N GLN A 118 -20.93 -9.83 2.21
CA GLN A 118 -20.92 -8.72 3.17
C GLN A 118 -19.53 -8.10 3.24
N THR A 119 -19.48 -6.82 3.56
CA THR A 119 -18.23 -6.09 3.79
C THR A 119 -17.55 -6.55 5.08
N CYS A 120 -16.26 -6.27 5.20
CA CYS A 120 -15.47 -6.48 6.41
C CYS A 120 -16.09 -5.77 7.63
N ALA A 121 -16.63 -4.56 7.44
CA ALA A 121 -17.30 -3.81 8.50
C ALA A 121 -18.57 -4.52 9.02
N GLU A 122 -19.40 -5.04 8.10
CA GLU A 122 -20.59 -5.81 8.45
C GLU A 122 -20.22 -7.15 9.09
N ALA A 123 -19.18 -7.83 8.58
CA ALA A 123 -18.70 -9.10 9.11
C ALA A 123 -18.24 -9.00 10.56
N LYS A 124 -17.59 -7.90 10.95
CA LYS A 124 -17.16 -7.66 12.33
C LYS A 124 -18.32 -7.48 13.31
N MET A 125 -19.51 -7.13 12.84
CA MET A 125 -20.70 -6.99 13.69
C MET A 125 -21.29 -8.34 14.09
N ASP A 126 -21.08 -9.38 13.28
CA ASP A 126 -21.50 -10.76 13.56
C ASP A 126 -20.31 -11.59 14.04
N GLN A 127 -19.99 -11.46 15.34
CA GLN A 127 -18.86 -12.16 15.95
C GLN A 127 -18.98 -13.69 15.92
N GLU A 128 -20.20 -14.24 15.85
CA GLU A 128 -20.42 -15.68 15.82
C GLU A 128 -20.02 -16.27 14.46
N ASN A 129 -20.34 -15.56 13.36
CA ASN A 129 -20.03 -16.00 11.99
C ASN A 129 -18.76 -15.36 11.41
N TYR A 130 -18.04 -14.55 12.20
CA TYR A 130 -16.79 -13.93 11.77
C TYR A 130 -15.70 -14.98 11.52
N ALA A 131 -15.22 -15.04 10.28
CA ALA A 131 -14.31 -16.11 9.85
C ALA A 131 -12.86 -15.90 10.30
N CYS A 132 -12.42 -14.65 10.46
CA CYS A 132 -11.02 -14.36 10.79
C CYS A 132 -10.73 -14.70 12.24
N LYS A 133 -9.62 -15.41 12.48
CA LYS A 133 -9.21 -15.90 13.80
C LYS A 133 -8.09 -15.03 14.40
N GLU A 134 -7.45 -15.50 15.45
CA GLU A 134 -6.47 -14.73 16.22
C GLU A 134 -5.36 -14.11 15.36
N ASN A 135 -4.95 -12.89 15.72
CA ASN A 135 -3.90 -12.11 15.03
C ASN A 135 -4.14 -11.91 13.53
N SER A 136 -5.40 -11.85 13.11
CA SER A 136 -5.80 -11.55 11.75
C SER A 136 -6.92 -10.51 11.73
N ASP A 137 -7.05 -9.82 10.60
CA ASP A 137 -8.14 -8.88 10.35
C ASP A 137 -8.73 -9.10 8.95
N CYS A 138 -9.96 -8.66 8.74
CA CYS A 138 -10.58 -8.71 7.44
C CYS A 138 -10.17 -7.53 6.56
N ILE A 139 -10.21 -7.75 5.24
CA ILE A 139 -10.10 -6.71 4.23
C ILE A 139 -11.17 -6.90 3.16
N ASP A 140 -11.62 -5.79 2.57
CA ASP A 140 -12.56 -5.78 1.46
C ASP A 140 -11.81 -5.95 0.12
N PRO A 141 -12.09 -7.01 -0.67
CA PRO A 141 -11.53 -7.18 -2.00
C PRO A 141 -12.22 -6.24 -3.01
N GLU A 142 -11.57 -6.02 -4.16
CA GLU A 142 -12.09 -5.13 -5.21
C GLU A 142 -13.42 -5.60 -5.85
N ASN A 143 -13.73 -6.90 -5.78
CA ASN A 143 -14.81 -7.52 -6.56
C ASN A 143 -16.15 -7.66 -5.80
N GLY A 144 -16.62 -6.57 -5.19
CA GLY A 144 -17.96 -6.50 -4.58
C GLY A 144 -17.99 -6.84 -3.08
N PRO A 145 -19.20 -6.90 -2.48
CA PRO A 145 -19.37 -7.07 -1.04
C PRO A 145 -19.01 -8.50 -0.65
N ALA A 146 -17.77 -8.68 -0.21
CA ALA A 146 -17.24 -9.88 0.41
C ALA A 146 -16.06 -9.48 1.27
N TYR A 147 -15.49 -10.40 2.05
CA TYR A 147 -14.26 -10.12 2.77
C TYR A 147 -13.30 -11.31 2.75
N LEU A 148 -12.03 -11.02 2.98
CA LEU A 148 -11.00 -12.04 3.19
C LEU A 148 -10.23 -11.73 4.46
N CYS A 149 -9.63 -12.74 5.07
CA CYS A 149 -8.85 -12.58 6.28
C CYS A 149 -7.38 -12.49 5.92
N LYS A 150 -6.67 -11.56 6.56
CA LYS A 150 -5.24 -11.35 6.39
C LYS A 150 -4.61 -11.32 7.78
N CYS A 151 -3.45 -11.97 7.93
CA CYS A 151 -2.67 -11.83 9.16
C CYS A 151 -2.28 -10.37 9.40
N LEU A 152 -2.28 -9.96 10.67
CA LEU A 152 -1.74 -8.69 11.09
C LEU A 152 -0.22 -8.63 10.80
N ASP A 153 0.32 -7.42 10.70
CA ASP A 153 1.74 -7.24 10.41
C ASP A 153 2.63 -7.90 11.49
N GLY A 154 3.59 -8.70 11.04
CA GLY A 154 4.47 -9.50 11.90
C GLY A 154 3.93 -10.88 12.27
N PHE A 155 2.71 -11.22 11.86
CA PHE A 155 2.14 -12.56 12.01
C PHE A 155 2.09 -13.29 10.66
N GLN A 156 2.23 -14.60 10.69
CA GLN A 156 2.23 -15.49 9.52
C GLN A 156 1.37 -16.73 9.78
N GLY A 157 0.96 -17.40 8.71
CA GLY A 157 0.12 -18.60 8.79
C GLY A 157 -1.25 -18.39 8.14
N ASN A 158 -2.20 -19.24 8.50
CA ASN A 158 -3.53 -19.24 7.91
C ASN A 158 -4.53 -18.55 8.86
N PRO A 159 -5.09 -17.38 8.49
CA PRO A 159 -5.97 -16.59 9.34
C PRO A 159 -7.35 -17.23 9.58
N TYR A 160 -7.68 -18.33 8.90
CA TYR A 160 -8.96 -19.03 9.01
C TYR A 160 -8.90 -20.23 9.98
N LEU A 161 -7.71 -20.66 10.40
CA LEU A 161 -7.53 -21.78 11.34
C LEU A 161 -7.77 -21.33 12.78
N SER A 162 -8.18 -22.25 13.66
CA SER A 162 -8.53 -21.94 15.06
C SER A 162 -7.44 -21.19 15.83
N GLN A 163 -6.16 -21.53 15.62
CA GLN A 163 -5.00 -20.84 16.19
C GLN A 163 -4.62 -19.52 15.49
N GLY A 164 -5.36 -19.14 14.44
CA GLY A 164 -5.13 -17.96 13.62
C GLY A 164 -3.72 -17.86 13.07
N CYS A 165 -3.22 -16.63 13.02
CA CYS A 165 -1.86 -16.35 12.61
C CYS A 165 -0.89 -16.39 13.80
N GLN A 166 0.28 -16.96 13.57
CA GLN A 166 1.34 -17.14 14.55
C GLN A 166 2.50 -16.19 14.25
N GLY A 167 3.09 -15.62 15.29
CA GLY A 167 4.21 -14.71 15.14
C GLY A 167 4.51 -13.96 16.42
N CYS A 168 5.65 -13.27 16.42
CA CYS A 168 5.89 -12.22 17.39
C CYS A 168 5.35 -10.93 16.80
N SER A 169 4.37 -10.32 17.46
CA SER A 169 4.07 -8.92 17.19
C SER A 169 5.37 -8.14 17.24
N PRO A 170 5.68 -7.27 16.24
CA PRO A 170 6.66 -6.24 16.49
C PRO A 170 6.09 -5.48 17.68
N LYS A 171 6.75 -5.60 18.84
CA LYS A 171 6.53 -4.64 19.90
C LYS A 171 6.89 -3.32 19.25
N VAL A 172 5.88 -2.57 18.83
CA VAL A 172 5.99 -1.13 18.77
C VAL A 172 6.20 -0.77 20.23
N VAL A 173 7.46 -0.82 20.66
CA VAL A 173 7.91 -0.02 21.76
C VAL A 173 7.68 1.38 21.23
N MET A 174 6.46 1.90 21.43
CA MET A 174 6.32 3.32 21.60
C MET A 174 7.40 3.62 22.64
N PRO A 175 8.43 4.43 22.32
CA PRO A 175 9.29 4.90 23.39
C PRO A 175 8.32 5.50 24.40
N ASP A 176 8.24 4.86 25.57
CA ASP A 176 7.53 5.42 26.72
C ASP A 176 7.90 6.89 26.73
N HIS A 177 6.88 7.75 26.71
CA HIS A 177 7.01 9.19 26.57
C HIS A 177 8.17 9.61 27.45
N GLN A 178 9.36 9.79 26.86
CA GLN A 178 10.60 9.66 27.61
C GLN A 178 10.50 10.68 28.72
N SER A 179 10.40 10.16 29.94
CA SER A 179 10.10 10.98 31.10
C SER A 179 11.19 12.03 31.15
N PHE A 180 10.85 13.25 30.71
CA PHE A 180 11.78 14.37 30.66
C PHE A 180 12.28 14.49 32.10
N SER A 181 13.54 14.11 32.33
CA SER A 181 14.08 14.06 33.69
C SER A 181 13.84 15.42 34.32
N VAL A 182 13.22 15.47 35.52
CA VAL A 182 12.89 16.72 36.23
C VAL A 182 14.12 17.64 36.33
N ALA A 183 15.32 17.06 36.35
CA ALA A 183 16.60 17.76 36.26
C ALA A 183 16.72 18.67 35.01
N VAL A 184 16.26 18.24 33.83
CA VAL A 184 16.37 19.02 32.57
C VAL A 184 15.46 20.25 32.63
N VAL A 185 14.26 20.12 33.20
CA VAL A 185 13.33 21.25 33.38
C VAL A 185 13.89 22.23 34.42
N ALA A 186 14.45 21.74 35.52
CA ALA A 186 15.06 22.56 36.56
C ALA A 186 16.28 23.35 36.04
N LEU A 187 17.12 22.72 35.21
CA LEU A 187 18.28 23.37 34.59
C LEU A 187 17.86 24.48 33.62
N GLY A 188 16.78 24.26 32.85
CA GLY A 188 16.23 25.28 31.93
C GLY A 188 15.74 26.54 32.64
N ILE A 189 15.03 26.39 33.77
CA ILE A 189 14.54 27.51 34.58
C ILE A 189 15.72 28.30 35.16
N GLY A 190 16.75 27.60 35.66
CA GLY A 190 17.95 28.24 36.21
C GLY A 190 18.68 29.13 35.21
N VAL A 191 18.88 28.64 33.98
CA VAL A 191 19.55 29.41 32.91
C VAL A 191 18.72 30.62 32.48
N GLY A 192 17.40 30.44 32.35
CA GLY A 192 16.48 31.52 31.97
C GLY A 192 16.43 32.66 33.00
N VAL A 193 16.40 32.33 34.30
CA VAL A 193 16.43 33.33 35.38
C VAL A 193 17.76 34.08 35.39
N LEU A 194 18.89 33.38 35.24
CA LEU A 194 20.21 34.01 35.19
C LEU A 194 20.32 34.98 34.01
N PHE A 195 19.89 34.58 32.82
CA PHE A 195 19.90 35.43 31.63
C PHE A 195 18.99 36.66 31.80
N SER A 196 17.81 36.48 32.40
CA SER A 196 16.88 37.58 32.70
C SER A 196 17.49 38.58 33.68
N LEU A 197 18.19 38.12 34.72
CA LEU A 197 18.89 38.99 35.67
C LEU A 197 20.06 39.74 35.03
N LEU A 198 20.82 39.09 34.14
CA LEU A 198 21.88 39.75 33.39
C LEU A 198 21.34 40.83 32.45
N CYS A 199 20.27 40.53 31.72
CA CYS A 199 19.58 41.51 30.87
C CYS A 199 19.03 42.69 31.70
N LEU A 200 18.37 42.43 32.82
CA LEU A 200 17.87 43.50 33.72
C LEU A 200 19.02 44.34 34.29
N SER A 201 20.14 43.72 34.67
CA SER A 201 21.33 44.42 35.16
C SER A 201 21.96 45.30 34.07
N TRP A 202 22.07 44.79 32.84
CA TRP A 202 22.56 45.56 31.69
C TRP A 202 21.67 46.74 31.36
N VAL A 203 20.34 46.54 31.32
CA VAL A 203 19.37 47.62 31.11
C VAL A 203 19.46 48.65 32.24
N TYR A 204 19.50 48.20 33.50
CA TYR A 204 19.64 49.07 34.66
C TYR A 204 20.92 49.91 34.61
N MET A 205 22.06 49.27 34.30
CA MET A 205 23.34 49.96 34.17
C MET A 205 23.35 50.95 33.00
N GLY A 206 22.71 50.61 31.87
CA GLY A 206 22.53 51.52 30.74
C GLY A 206 21.68 52.76 31.09
N LEU A 207 20.56 52.56 31.77
CA LEU A 207 19.71 53.66 32.26
C LEU A 207 20.41 54.51 33.33
N ARG A 208 21.24 53.89 34.16
CA ARG A 208 22.02 54.59 35.18
C ARG A 208 23.12 55.46 34.54
N GLN A 209 23.83 54.91 33.56
CA GLN A 209 24.84 55.64 32.78
C GLN A 209 24.21 56.85 32.07
N SER A 210 23.06 56.66 31.40
CA SER A 210 22.39 57.76 30.69
C SER A 210 21.93 58.88 31.62
N LYS A 211 21.38 58.55 32.79
CA LYS A 211 21.05 59.55 33.83
C LYS A 211 22.28 60.31 34.34
N LEU A 212 23.36 59.61 34.67
CA LEU A 212 24.60 60.24 35.14
C LEU A 212 25.21 61.15 34.06
N THR A 213 25.14 60.78 32.78
CA THR A 213 25.61 61.64 31.68
C THR A 213 24.73 62.89 31.52
N ALA A 214 23.42 62.78 31.72
CA ALA A 214 22.51 63.92 31.68
C ALA A 214 22.78 64.89 32.84
N GLU A 215 22.93 64.38 34.06
CA GLU A 215 23.25 65.19 35.25
C GLU A 215 24.63 65.84 35.14
N LYS A 216 25.61 65.16 34.55
CA LYS A 216 26.93 65.74 34.26
C LYS A 216 26.85 66.85 33.20
N SER A 217 26.02 66.73 32.17
CA SER A 217 25.83 67.79 31.17
C SER A 217 25.17 69.04 31.77
N GLU A 218 24.20 68.86 32.67
CA GLU A 218 23.51 69.96 33.34
C GLU A 218 24.45 70.69 34.31
N ASN A 219 25.18 69.93 35.14
CA ASN A 219 26.21 70.49 36.01
C ASN A 219 27.32 71.20 35.21
N HIS A 220 27.70 70.65 34.04
CA HIS A 220 28.69 71.30 33.19
C HIS A 220 28.17 72.63 32.62
N GLN A 221 26.92 72.70 32.13
CA GLN A 221 26.32 73.94 31.67
C GLN A 221 26.19 74.98 32.80
N GLN A 222 25.78 74.58 34.00
CA GLN A 222 25.71 75.47 35.16
C GLN A 222 27.09 76.01 35.56
N ASN A 223 28.11 75.15 35.61
CA ASN A 223 29.48 75.53 35.96
C ASN A 223 30.09 76.49 34.92
N VAL A 224 29.89 76.24 33.62
CA VAL A 224 30.35 77.17 32.56
C VAL A 224 29.58 78.49 32.60
N GLY A 225 28.28 78.47 32.88
CA GLY A 225 27.45 79.68 33.03
C GLY A 225 27.86 80.56 34.21
N MET A 226 28.27 79.96 35.33
CA MET A 226 28.76 80.68 36.51
C MET A 226 30.12 81.34 36.25
N LEU A 227 31.04 80.67 35.55
CA LEU A 227 32.33 81.23 35.12
C LEU A 227 32.17 82.45 34.20
N MET A 228 31.19 82.44 33.29
CA MET A 228 30.89 83.62 32.46
C MET A 228 30.40 84.82 33.28
N ARG A 229 29.56 84.61 34.30
CA ARG A 229 29.09 85.69 35.19
C ARG A 229 30.21 86.32 36.02
N GLU A 230 31.24 85.56 36.37
CA GLU A 230 32.37 86.07 37.16
C GLU A 230 33.38 86.87 36.31
N GLN A 231 33.50 86.57 35.01
CA GLN A 231 34.43 87.25 34.10
C GLN A 231 33.83 88.53 33.46
N LEU A 232 32.50 88.63 33.36
CA LEU A 232 31.80 89.79 32.80
C LEU A 232 32.05 91.13 33.54
N PRO A 233 32.04 91.21 34.89
CA PRO A 233 32.33 92.48 35.59
C PRO A 233 33.82 92.87 35.48
N LYS A 234 34.74 91.90 35.49
CA LYS A 234 36.19 92.16 35.35
C LYS A 234 36.57 92.70 33.96
N ARG A 235 35.82 92.33 32.92
CA ARG A 235 36.04 92.83 31.55
C ARG A 235 35.39 94.19 31.31
N ALA A 236 34.30 94.52 32.01
CA ALA A 236 33.64 95.82 31.93
C ALA A 236 34.47 96.94 32.58
N GLU A 237 35.21 96.66 33.66
CA GLU A 237 36.13 97.63 34.29
C GLU A 237 37.39 97.93 33.46
N MET A 238 37.78 97.02 32.55
CA MET A 238 38.96 97.19 31.68
C MET A 238 38.66 98.01 30.40
N LEU A 239 37.39 98.40 30.16
CA LEU A 239 36.94 99.15 28.99
C LEU A 239 36.53 100.60 29.30
N THR A 240 36.67 101.05 30.55
CA THR A 240 36.35 102.43 31.00
C THR A 240 37.56 103.19 31.56
N THR A 241 38.79 102.78 31.24
CA THR A 241 40.02 103.57 31.46
C THR A 241 40.61 104.02 30.14
#